data_AF-A0A812UA81-F1
#
_entry.id   AF-A0A812UA81-F1
#
_cell.length_a   1.000
_cell.length_b   1.000
_cell.length_c   1.000
_cell.angle_alpha   90.00
_cell.angle_beta   90.00
_cell.angle_gamma   90.00
#
_symmetry.space_group_name_H-M   'P 1'
#
loop_
_entity.id
_entity.type
_entity.pdbx_description
1 polymer ?
#
loop_
_entity_poly.entity_id
_entity_poly.type
_entity_poly.pdbx_seq_one_letter_code
_entity_poly.pdbx_strand_id
1 'polypeptide(L)'
;MFVASCITVSWAVYTVSACVGVSQNLGYLTLGSLRRIPLFRAVDQGPLLAETPCCKVRYRSGEDLGLDMHTDDSDVTMNLCLGLEFAGAGLQFCGMVGATDHRKHCYTYYHKKGTCVIHLGRRRHGADDITSGERLNLILWNHSSTYRASDESENPDYLIEEGPPDAVCVSYTHDRDFGNFKVWAWGFRV
;
A
#
# COMPACT_ATOMS: atom_id res chain seq x y z
N MET A 1 12.56 -12.10 -9.18
CA MET A 1 11.55 -13.17 -9.04
C MET A 1 11.02 -13.02 -7.65
N PHE A 2 9.81 -12.44 -7.50
CA PHE A 2 9.35 -11.95 -6.20
C PHE A 2 9.32 -13.06 -5.14
N VAL A 3 10.12 -12.90 -4.08
CA VAL A 3 10.16 -13.86 -2.96
C VAL A 3 9.08 -13.51 -1.93
N ALA A 4 7.83 -13.65 -2.36
CA ALA A 4 6.63 -13.51 -1.54
C ALA A 4 6.34 -14.83 -0.80
N SER A 5 6.11 -14.76 0.52
CA SER A 5 5.66 -15.93 1.30
C SER A 5 4.34 -15.62 2.03
N CYS A 6 3.26 -16.24 1.54
CA CYS A 6 1.92 -16.10 2.11
C CYS A 6 1.80 -16.88 3.43
N ILE A 7 1.10 -16.30 4.40
CA ILE A 7 0.83 -16.90 5.71
C ILE A 7 -0.63 -16.63 6.07
N THR A 8 -1.30 -17.58 6.71
CA THR A 8 -2.63 -17.35 7.31
C THR A 8 -2.46 -16.94 8.78
N VAL A 9 -3.06 -15.82 9.19
CA VAL A 9 -2.98 -15.33 10.58
C VAL A 9 -4.39 -15.17 11.16
N SER A 10 -4.62 -15.78 12.32
CA SER A 10 -5.88 -15.68 13.08
C SER A 10 -5.69 -14.78 14.28
N TRP A 11 -6.57 -13.78 14.45
CA TRP A 11 -6.54 -12.84 15.58
C TRP A 11 -7.87 -12.84 16.33
N ALA A 12 -7.80 -12.85 17.66
CA ALA A 12 -8.93 -12.48 18.51
C ALA A 12 -9.05 -10.95 18.58
N VAL A 13 -10.29 -10.45 18.62
CA VAL A 13 -10.63 -9.02 18.53
C VAL A 13 -10.07 -8.21 19.71
N TYR A 14 -9.41 -7.09 19.40
CA TYR A 14 -9.11 -6.03 20.38
C TYR A 14 -9.49 -4.65 19.82
N THR A 15 -10.23 -3.87 20.61
CA THR A 15 -10.79 -2.58 20.19
C THR A 15 -9.72 -1.48 20.11
N VAL A 16 -9.64 -0.82 18.96
CA VAL A 16 -8.55 0.09 18.54
C VAL A 16 -9.12 1.21 17.65
N SER A 17 -8.49 2.38 17.56
CA SER A 17 -8.61 3.31 16.42
C SER A 17 -7.42 4.32 16.47
N ALA A 18 -7.52 5.62 16.14
CA ALA A 18 -6.39 6.59 16.24
C ALA A 18 -6.81 8.07 16.44
N CYS A 19 -6.02 8.90 17.16
CA CYS A 19 -6.14 10.38 17.08
C CYS A 19 -5.49 10.86 15.77
N VAL A 20 -6.18 11.70 15.01
CA VAL A 20 -5.79 12.00 13.61
C VAL A 20 -5.08 13.34 13.47
N GLY A 21 -3.85 13.31 12.93
CA GLY A 21 -3.31 14.46 12.18
C GLY A 21 -3.85 14.38 10.76
N VAL A 22 -4.86 15.19 10.42
CA VAL A 22 -5.53 15.10 9.11
C VAL A 22 -4.68 15.76 8.04
N SER A 23 -3.97 14.94 7.26
CA SER A 23 -3.40 15.33 5.96
C SER A 23 -3.37 14.11 5.03
N GLN A 24 -4.01 14.24 3.87
CA GLN A 24 -3.88 13.33 2.70
C GLN A 24 -4.28 11.85 2.86
N ASN A 25 -5.27 11.50 3.70
CA ASN A 25 -5.85 10.14 3.80
C ASN A 25 -4.88 9.01 4.20
N LEU A 26 -3.72 9.33 4.80
CA LEU A 26 -2.79 8.35 5.37
C LEU A 26 -3.00 8.18 6.88
N GLY A 27 -3.09 6.93 7.33
CA GLY A 27 -3.16 6.58 8.76
C GLY A 27 -1.86 5.94 9.25
N TYR A 28 -1.28 6.48 10.32
CA TYR A 28 -0.13 5.89 11.02
C TYR A 28 -0.59 5.25 12.32
N LEU A 29 -0.33 3.95 12.49
CA LEU A 29 -0.49 3.27 13.77
C LEU A 29 0.87 2.87 14.33
N THR A 30 1.31 3.59 15.36
CA THR A 30 2.31 3.08 16.30
C THR A 30 1.60 2.23 17.35
N LEU A 31 2.29 1.20 17.86
CA LEU A 31 1.78 0.17 18.78
C LEU A 31 1.14 0.66 20.10
N GLY A 32 1.07 1.97 20.38
CA GLY A 32 0.75 2.52 21.70
C GLY A 32 -0.19 3.73 21.78
N SER A 33 -0.94 4.13 20.74
CA SER A 33 -1.89 5.27 20.86
C SER A 33 -3.07 5.22 19.89
N LEU A 34 -4.27 4.93 20.42
CA LEU A 34 -5.34 4.34 19.59
C LEU A 34 -6.81 4.79 19.87
N ARG A 35 -7.25 6.05 19.58
CA ARG A 35 -8.71 6.42 19.55
C ARG A 35 -9.23 7.46 18.50
N ARG A 36 -10.08 6.96 17.56
CA ARG A 36 -11.16 7.55 16.70
C ARG A 36 -10.91 8.01 15.23
N ILE A 37 -11.37 7.19 14.25
CA ILE A 37 -11.61 7.53 12.82
C ILE A 37 -12.96 6.95 12.32
N PRO A 38 -13.81 7.69 11.55
CA PRO A 38 -15.13 7.20 11.10
C PRO A 38 -15.15 6.07 10.07
N LEU A 39 -14.08 5.87 9.30
CA LEU A 39 -13.98 4.83 8.26
C LEU A 39 -14.04 3.39 8.83
N PHE A 40 -13.78 3.21 10.12
CA PHE A 40 -13.78 1.90 10.79
C PHE A 40 -15.19 1.30 11.01
N ARG A 41 -16.28 2.03 10.75
CA ARG A 41 -17.65 1.54 11.02
C ARG A 41 -18.03 0.27 10.25
N ALA A 42 -17.42 0.03 9.09
CA ALA A 42 -17.62 -1.20 8.29
C ALA A 42 -16.70 -2.37 8.69
N VAL A 43 -15.74 -2.15 9.60
CA VAL A 43 -14.85 -3.18 10.17
C VAL A 43 -15.32 -3.59 11.57
N ASP A 44 -16.11 -2.74 12.24
CA ASP A 44 -16.56 -2.88 13.63
C ASP A 44 -17.90 -3.66 13.79
N GLN A 45 -18.52 -4.12 12.70
CA GLN A 45 -19.88 -4.73 12.72
C GLN A 45 -20.02 -6.12 12.06
N GLY A 46 -18.92 -6.76 11.69
CA GLY A 46 -18.92 -8.15 11.22
C GLY A 46 -18.00 -9.03 12.06
N PRO A 47 -18.29 -10.34 12.23
CA PRO A 47 -17.20 -11.26 12.48
C PRO A 47 -16.19 -11.14 11.34
N LEU A 48 -14.90 -10.97 11.67
CA LEU A 48 -13.80 -11.07 10.72
C LEU A 48 -13.72 -12.54 10.25
N LEU A 49 -14.55 -12.86 9.25
CA LEU A 49 -14.69 -14.21 8.72
C LEU A 49 -13.57 -14.51 7.73
N ALA A 50 -12.85 -15.61 8.01
CA ALA A 50 -11.93 -16.32 7.13
C ALA A 50 -10.72 -15.52 6.59
N GLU A 51 -9.54 -15.95 7.05
CA GLU A 51 -8.29 -15.94 6.28
C GLU A 51 -7.96 -14.65 5.51
N THR A 52 -7.71 -13.55 6.23
CA THR A 52 -7.08 -12.34 5.65
C THR A 52 -5.81 -12.72 4.90
N PRO A 53 -5.73 -12.55 3.57
CA PRO A 53 -4.50 -12.85 2.83
C PRO A 53 -3.38 -11.94 3.33
N CYS A 54 -2.30 -12.56 3.83
CA CYS A 54 -1.13 -11.80 4.25
C CYS A 54 0.16 -12.40 3.70
N CYS A 55 1.14 -11.54 3.47
CA CYS A 55 2.41 -11.88 2.87
C CYS A 55 3.57 -11.23 3.63
N LYS A 56 4.63 -11.99 3.88
CA LYS A 56 5.92 -11.40 4.25
C LYS A 56 6.64 -10.99 2.97
N VAL A 57 6.95 -9.70 2.87
CA VAL A 57 7.73 -9.13 1.77
C VAL A 57 9.09 -8.71 2.30
N ARG A 58 10.14 -9.12 1.60
CA ARG A 58 11.54 -8.96 2.01
C ARG A 58 12.33 -8.34 0.88
N TYR A 59 13.14 -7.34 1.21
CA TYR A 59 13.97 -6.62 0.24
C TYR A 59 15.43 -6.74 0.66
N ARG A 60 16.31 -7.16 -0.26
CA ARG A 60 17.72 -7.46 0.02
C ARG A 60 18.58 -7.38 -1.25
N SER A 61 19.84 -6.94 -1.12
CA SER A 61 20.83 -7.07 -2.19
C SER A 61 20.96 -8.51 -2.68
N GLY A 62 20.83 -8.71 -4.00
CA GLY A 62 20.79 -10.03 -4.66
C GLY A 62 19.39 -10.63 -4.81
N GLU A 63 18.37 -10.01 -4.22
CA GLU A 63 16.95 -10.34 -4.35
C GLU A 63 16.20 -9.11 -4.89
N ASP A 64 14.91 -8.96 -4.61
CA ASP A 64 14.16 -7.75 -4.95
C ASP A 64 14.61 -6.57 -4.04
N LEU A 65 14.78 -5.37 -4.61
CA LEU A 65 15.24 -4.17 -3.87
C LEU A 65 14.08 -3.24 -3.49
N GLY A 66 13.08 -3.15 -4.36
CA GLY A 66 11.88 -2.35 -4.24
C GLY A 66 10.70 -3.03 -4.95
N LEU A 67 9.59 -2.32 -5.10
CA LEU A 67 8.37 -2.81 -5.77
C LEU A 67 7.75 -1.67 -6.58
N ASP A 68 7.55 -1.90 -7.87
CA ASP A 68 7.03 -0.91 -8.81
C ASP A 68 5.63 -0.39 -8.42
N MET A 69 5.24 0.74 -9.00
CA MET A 69 3.93 1.35 -8.77
C MET A 69 2.77 0.41 -9.12
N HIS A 70 1.84 0.25 -8.18
CA HIS A 70 0.68 -0.65 -8.28
C HIS A 70 -0.45 -0.17 -7.36
N THR A 71 -1.50 -0.98 -7.27
CA THR A 71 -2.61 -0.87 -6.32
C THR A 71 -2.90 -2.27 -5.79
N ASP A 72 -3.34 -2.38 -4.55
CA ASP A 72 -3.73 -3.69 -4.00
C ASP A 72 -5.17 -4.04 -4.41
N ASP A 73 -5.44 -5.33 -4.64
CA ASP A 73 -6.80 -5.86 -4.44
C ASP A 73 -7.03 -5.99 -2.93
N SER A 74 -7.38 -4.85 -2.33
CA SER A 74 -7.85 -4.75 -0.95
C SER A 74 -8.77 -3.55 -0.85
N ASP A 75 -9.63 -3.56 0.17
CA ASP A 75 -10.35 -2.35 0.53
C ASP A 75 -9.43 -1.49 1.42
N VAL A 76 -8.71 -2.15 2.33
CA VAL A 76 -7.67 -1.57 3.18
C VAL A 76 -6.45 -2.48 3.27
N THR A 77 -5.28 -1.93 2.98
CA THR A 77 -3.99 -2.59 3.18
C THR A 77 -3.36 -2.11 4.48
N MET A 78 -2.85 -3.07 5.27
CA MET A 78 -2.00 -2.81 6.42
C MET A 78 -0.57 -3.27 6.12
N ASN A 79 0.39 -2.37 6.23
CA ASN A 79 1.80 -2.63 5.94
C ASN A 79 2.67 -2.38 7.18
N LEU A 80 2.98 -3.46 7.89
CA LEU A 80 3.74 -3.45 9.14
C LEU A 80 5.23 -3.69 8.87
N CYS A 81 6.09 -2.73 9.27
CA CYS A 81 7.53 -2.93 9.23
C CYS A 81 7.97 -3.81 10.41
N LEU A 82 8.31 -5.08 10.15
CA LEU A 82 8.83 -6.00 11.16
C LEU A 82 10.27 -5.65 11.57
N GLY A 83 11.02 -4.99 10.68
CA GLY A 83 12.32 -4.38 10.97
C GLY A 83 13.43 -4.90 10.08
N LEU A 84 14.47 -5.45 10.73
CA LEU A 84 15.86 -5.50 10.26
C LEU A 84 16.46 -4.08 10.13
N GLU A 85 17.70 -4.00 9.65
CA GLU A 85 18.45 -2.75 9.48
C GLU A 85 18.61 -2.47 7.98
N PHE A 86 18.10 -1.31 7.52
CA PHE A 86 18.08 -0.92 6.11
C PHE A 86 18.10 0.60 5.95
N ALA A 87 18.45 1.07 4.74
CA ALA A 87 18.32 2.46 4.34
C ALA A 87 17.60 2.58 2.98
N GLY A 88 17.04 3.76 2.68
CA GLY A 88 16.24 3.99 1.48
C GLY A 88 14.82 3.45 1.60
N ALA A 89 14.29 2.92 0.49
CA ALA A 89 12.99 2.28 0.39
C ALA A 89 11.79 3.09 0.93
N GLY A 90 11.66 4.33 0.45
CA GLY A 90 10.45 5.13 0.63
C GLY A 90 9.23 4.44 0.05
N LEU A 91 8.14 4.39 0.80
CA LEU A 91 6.83 3.96 0.30
C LEU A 91 6.15 5.18 -0.29
N GLN A 92 6.13 5.25 -1.62
CA GLN A 92 5.63 6.35 -2.42
C GLN A 92 4.13 6.19 -2.63
N PHE A 93 3.37 7.25 -2.41
CA PHE A 93 1.93 7.29 -2.61
C PHE A 93 1.56 8.35 -3.66
N CYS A 94 0.66 7.95 -4.56
CA CYS A 94 0.12 8.77 -5.64
C CYS A 94 -1.40 8.95 -5.48
N GLY A 95 -2.12 9.40 -6.50
CA GLY A 95 -3.59 9.55 -6.47
C GLY A 95 -4.37 8.24 -6.29
N MET A 96 -5.70 8.37 -6.23
CA MET A 96 -6.61 7.21 -6.20
C MET A 96 -6.84 6.66 -7.61
N VAL A 97 -7.11 5.35 -7.75
CA VAL A 97 -7.62 4.79 -9.01
C VAL A 97 -8.92 5.49 -9.42
N GLY A 98 -8.95 5.97 -10.66
CA GLY A 98 -10.07 6.66 -11.30
C GLY A 98 -10.07 8.18 -11.11
N ALA A 99 -9.25 8.74 -10.22
CA ALA A 99 -9.18 10.18 -9.99
C ALA A 99 -8.32 10.90 -11.05
N THR A 100 -8.57 12.19 -11.26
CA THR A 100 -7.80 13.03 -12.20
C THR A 100 -6.34 13.21 -11.78
N ASP A 101 -6.03 12.96 -10.49
CA ASP A 101 -4.70 12.97 -9.88
C ASP A 101 -4.04 11.58 -9.77
N HIS A 102 -4.61 10.53 -10.40
CA HIS A 102 -4.21 9.12 -10.21
C HIS A 102 -2.69 8.88 -10.22
N ARG A 103 -1.99 9.46 -11.20
CA ARG A 103 -0.52 9.37 -11.35
C ARG A 103 0.24 10.63 -10.92
N LYS A 104 -0.32 11.40 -9.98
CA LYS A 104 0.36 12.49 -9.27
C LYS A 104 0.85 12.05 -7.91
N HIS A 105 2.07 12.43 -7.55
CA HIS A 105 2.67 12.11 -6.26
C HIS A 105 2.03 12.97 -5.18
N CYS A 106 1.62 12.33 -4.07
CA CYS A 106 1.04 13.05 -2.94
C CYS A 106 1.90 12.95 -1.67
N TYR A 107 2.55 11.81 -1.43
CA TYR A 107 3.27 11.57 -0.18
C TYR A 107 4.36 10.51 -0.27
N THR A 108 5.41 10.62 0.56
CA THR A 108 6.43 9.59 0.76
C THR A 108 6.48 9.19 2.23
N TYR A 109 6.23 7.91 2.53
CA TYR A 109 6.38 7.36 3.87
C TYR A 109 7.72 6.64 4.05
N TYR A 110 8.42 6.92 5.14
CA TYR A 110 9.61 6.19 5.54
C TYR A 110 9.28 5.26 6.71
N HIS A 111 9.45 3.95 6.48
CA HIS A 111 9.09 2.93 7.47
C HIS A 111 9.90 3.07 8.77
N LYS A 112 9.21 2.88 9.90
CA LYS A 112 9.80 2.72 11.22
C LYS A 112 9.50 1.32 11.74
N LYS A 113 10.52 0.63 12.26
CA LYS A 113 10.41 -0.71 12.86
C LYS A 113 9.29 -0.74 13.92
N GLY A 114 8.42 -1.74 13.85
CA GLY A 114 7.26 -1.88 14.73
C GLY A 114 6.10 -0.92 14.44
N THR A 115 6.13 -0.15 13.34
CA THR A 115 5.05 0.75 12.93
C THR A 115 4.29 0.19 11.73
N CYS A 116 2.96 0.29 11.78
CA CYS A 116 2.07 -0.05 10.66
C CYS A 116 1.60 1.23 9.96
N VAL A 117 1.70 1.26 8.63
CA VAL A 117 1.01 2.24 7.80
C VAL A 117 -0.23 1.59 7.20
N ILE A 118 -1.33 2.34 7.18
CA ILE A 118 -2.62 1.88 6.66
C ILE A 118 -3.05 2.82 5.53
N HIS A 119 -3.45 2.23 4.41
CA HIS A 119 -3.97 2.92 3.23
C HIS A 119 -5.09 2.11 2.57
N LEU A 120 -5.86 2.76 1.70
CA LEU A 120 -6.82 2.08 0.82
C LEU A 120 -6.05 1.22 -0.20
N GLY A 121 -6.56 0.05 -0.59
CA GLY A 121 -5.90 -0.75 -1.65
C GLY A 121 -5.90 -0.04 -3.01
N ARG A 122 -7.00 0.67 -3.31
CA ARG A 122 -7.17 1.56 -4.47
C ARG A 122 -6.28 2.83 -4.46
N ARG A 123 -5.45 3.05 -3.44
CA ARG A 123 -4.43 4.12 -3.44
C ARG A 123 -3.23 3.62 -4.24
N ARG A 124 -2.88 4.31 -5.32
CA ARG A 124 -1.69 3.95 -6.11
C ARG A 124 -0.44 4.21 -5.29
N HIS A 125 0.44 3.22 -5.21
CA HIS A 125 1.65 3.28 -4.40
C HIS A 125 2.74 2.33 -4.92
N GLY A 126 3.98 2.54 -4.47
CA GLY A 126 5.13 1.72 -4.81
C GLY A 126 6.23 1.88 -3.76
N ALA A 127 7.17 0.96 -3.71
CA ALA A 127 8.31 1.04 -2.82
C ALA A 127 9.60 1.29 -3.60
N ASP A 128 10.30 2.38 -3.29
CA ASP A 128 11.65 2.61 -3.78
C ASP A 128 12.58 1.45 -3.39
N ASP A 129 13.73 1.36 -4.07
CA ASP A 129 14.78 0.42 -3.72
C ASP A 129 15.39 0.72 -2.34
N ILE A 130 15.75 -0.34 -1.60
CA ILE A 130 16.70 -0.21 -0.49
C ILE A 130 18.08 0.21 -1.03
N THR A 131 18.74 1.14 -0.35
CA THR A 131 20.12 1.55 -0.68
C THR A 131 21.16 0.74 0.08
N SER A 132 20.78 0.11 1.19
CA SER A 132 21.61 -0.85 1.94
C SER A 132 20.77 -1.70 2.89
N GLY A 133 21.36 -2.80 3.37
CA GLY A 133 20.79 -3.66 4.40
C GLY A 133 19.73 -4.65 3.90
N GLU A 134 18.76 -4.94 4.76
CA GLU A 134 17.64 -5.85 4.47
C GLU A 134 16.39 -5.31 5.16
N ARG A 135 15.24 -5.26 4.45
CA ARG A 135 13.95 -4.79 4.99
C ARG A 135 12.95 -5.93 5.00
N LEU A 136 12.28 -6.15 6.13
CA LEU A 136 11.21 -7.14 6.26
C LEU A 136 9.90 -6.50 6.72
N ASN A 137 8.84 -6.67 5.92
CA ASN A 137 7.50 -6.18 6.21
C ASN A 137 6.47 -7.33 6.16
N LEU A 138 5.36 -7.14 6.87
CA LEU A 138 4.15 -7.96 6.78
C LEU A 138 3.03 -7.11 6.15
N ILE A 139 2.49 -7.58 5.03
CA ILE A 139 1.37 -6.96 4.32
C ILE A 139 0.11 -7.76 4.60
N LEU A 140 -0.99 -7.12 4.99
CA LEU A 140 -2.31 -7.72 5.12
C LEU A 140 -3.29 -6.99 4.20
N TRP A 141 -3.92 -7.73 3.29
CA TRP A 141 -4.96 -7.22 2.39
C TRP A 141 -6.34 -7.54 2.99
N ASN A 142 -7.08 -6.51 3.40
CA ASN A 142 -8.36 -6.67 4.08
C ASN A 142 -9.50 -6.33 3.12
N HIS A 143 -10.54 -7.17 3.15
CA HIS A 143 -11.81 -6.93 2.49
C HIS A 143 -12.92 -6.83 3.54
N SER A 144 -13.82 -5.87 3.40
CA SER A 144 -15.05 -5.79 4.18
C SER A 144 -16.20 -6.27 3.30
N SER A 145 -16.83 -7.38 3.69
CA SER A 145 -18.03 -7.90 3.02
C SER A 145 -19.19 -6.92 3.08
N THR A 146 -19.27 -6.09 4.11
CA THR A 146 -20.29 -5.02 4.21
C THR A 146 -20.03 -3.91 3.20
N TYR A 147 -18.78 -3.48 3.03
CA TYR A 147 -18.43 -2.48 2.01
C TYR A 147 -18.61 -3.04 0.59
N ARG A 148 -18.09 -4.24 0.31
CA ARG A 148 -18.23 -4.90 -1.01
C ARG A 148 -19.66 -5.34 -1.36
N ALA A 149 -20.61 -5.17 -0.45
CA ALA A 149 -22.05 -5.37 -0.69
C ALA A 149 -22.82 -4.04 -0.82
N SER A 150 -22.13 -2.89 -0.80
CA SER A 150 -22.73 -1.57 -0.92
C SER A 150 -22.20 -0.80 -2.13
N ASP A 151 -23.01 0.14 -2.62
CA ASP A 151 -22.74 0.91 -3.83
C ASP A 151 -21.44 1.73 -3.74
N GLU A 152 -20.98 2.06 -2.52
CA GLU A 152 -19.70 2.75 -2.30
C GLU A 152 -18.47 1.91 -2.68
N SER A 153 -18.61 0.59 -2.87
CA SER A 153 -17.53 -0.28 -3.35
C SER A 153 -17.32 -0.27 -4.86
N GLU A 154 -18.24 0.33 -5.63
CA GLU A 154 -18.08 0.43 -7.07
C GLU A 154 -16.79 1.19 -7.44
N ASN A 155 -16.07 0.67 -8.43
CA ASN A 155 -14.94 1.40 -9.00
C ASN A 155 -15.52 2.54 -9.85
N PRO A 156 -15.16 3.81 -9.56
CA PRO A 156 -15.59 4.93 -10.37
C PRO A 156 -14.99 4.81 -11.77
N ASP A 157 -15.67 5.42 -12.73
CA ASP A 157 -15.13 5.62 -14.07
C ASP A 157 -13.76 6.29 -14.02
N TYR A 158 -12.88 5.89 -14.94
CA TYR A 158 -11.59 6.53 -15.09
C TYR A 158 -11.75 7.94 -15.65
N LEU A 159 -11.56 8.94 -14.79
CA LEU A 159 -11.49 10.34 -15.21
C LEU A 159 -10.22 10.59 -16.03
N ILE A 160 -10.28 11.57 -16.93
CA ILE A 160 -9.12 12.01 -17.70
C ILE A 160 -8.15 12.72 -16.75
N GLU A 161 -6.88 12.34 -16.78
CA GLU A 161 -5.84 12.96 -15.94
C GLU A 161 -5.60 14.42 -16.34
N GLU A 162 -5.34 15.30 -15.35
CA GLU A 162 -5.25 16.76 -15.58
C GLU A 162 -3.99 17.20 -16.36
N GLY A 163 -3.04 16.28 -16.56
CA GLY A 163 -1.76 16.53 -17.20
C GLY A 163 -0.87 15.29 -17.18
N PRO A 164 0.41 15.41 -17.58
CA PRO A 164 1.34 14.28 -17.59
C PRO A 164 1.57 13.72 -16.18
N PRO A 165 1.78 12.40 -16.02
CA PRO A 165 2.05 11.79 -14.73
C PRO A 165 3.37 12.27 -14.13
N ASP A 166 3.48 12.22 -12.80
CA ASP A 166 4.76 12.43 -12.13
C ASP A 166 5.61 11.17 -12.26
N ALA A 167 6.90 11.31 -12.62
CA ALA A 167 7.75 10.18 -12.97
C ALA A 167 7.74 9.06 -11.92
N VAL A 168 7.75 9.39 -10.62
CA VAL A 168 7.70 8.40 -9.53
C VAL A 168 6.46 7.50 -9.59
N CYS A 169 5.31 8.04 -10.04
CA CYS A 169 4.03 7.33 -10.13
C CYS A 169 3.89 6.43 -11.37
N VAL A 170 4.78 6.55 -12.37
CA VAL A 170 4.70 5.77 -13.61
C VAL A 170 5.25 4.35 -13.40
N SER A 171 4.44 3.34 -13.68
CA SER A 171 4.76 1.90 -13.52
C SER A 171 5.22 1.26 -14.83
N TYR A 172 6.26 0.45 -14.78
CA TYR A 172 6.71 -0.40 -15.89
C TYR A 172 5.71 -1.53 -16.21
N THR A 173 5.11 -2.14 -15.18
CA THR A 173 4.21 -3.29 -15.36
C THR A 173 2.74 -2.90 -15.55
N HIS A 174 2.30 -1.76 -15.02
CA HIS A 174 0.87 -1.38 -14.98
C HIS A 174 0.49 -0.22 -15.92
N ASP A 175 1.46 0.58 -16.42
CA ASP A 175 1.16 1.69 -17.33
C ASP A 175 1.60 1.39 -18.78
N ARG A 176 0.62 1.33 -19.69
CA ARG A 176 0.85 1.05 -21.13
C ARG A 176 1.68 2.13 -21.84
N ASP A 177 1.71 3.33 -21.27
CA ASP A 177 2.39 4.52 -21.75
C ASP A 177 3.72 4.80 -21.02
N PHE A 178 4.25 3.84 -20.23
CA PHE A 178 5.52 3.97 -19.49
C PHE A 178 6.64 4.61 -20.32
N GLY A 179 6.86 4.09 -21.54
CA GLY A 179 7.92 4.54 -22.46
C GLY A 179 7.83 5.99 -22.91
N ASN A 180 6.68 6.66 -22.70
CA ASN A 180 6.49 8.08 -22.99
C ASN A 180 7.04 8.98 -21.87
N PHE A 181 7.19 8.46 -20.65
CA PHE A 181 7.52 9.22 -19.44
C PHE A 181 8.79 8.73 -18.73
N LYS A 182 9.16 7.46 -18.91
CA LYS A 182 10.39 6.85 -18.40
C LYS A 182 11.12 6.12 -19.54
N VAL A 183 12.45 6.19 -19.52
CA VAL A 183 13.28 5.42 -20.44
C VAL A 183 13.25 3.94 -20.05
N TRP A 184 13.08 3.05 -21.02
CA TRP A 184 13.25 1.61 -20.83
C TRP A 184 14.67 1.31 -20.35
N ALA A 185 14.81 0.88 -19.09
CA ALA A 185 16.08 0.43 -18.55
C ALA A 185 16.49 -0.90 -19.21
N TRP A 186 17.44 -0.83 -20.14
CA TRP A 186 18.01 -2.00 -20.82
C TRP A 186 18.65 -2.96 -19.81
N GLY A 187 17.91 -3.99 -19.40
CA GLY A 187 18.41 -5.00 -18.45
C GLY A 187 17.31 -5.84 -17.79
N PHE A 188 16.11 -5.30 -17.58
CA PHE A 188 15.00 -6.05 -17.01
C PHE A 188 14.39 -7.00 -18.04
N ARG A 189 14.79 -8.28 -17.98
CA ARG A 189 14.05 -9.38 -18.60
C ARG A 189 12.95 -9.84 -17.65
N VAL A 190 11.77 -10.09 -18.22
CA VAL A 190 10.67 -10.86 -17.61
C VAL A 190 11.12 -12.28 -17.26
#